data_AF-A0A328A4C2-F1
#
_entry.id   AF-A0A328A4C2-F1
#
_cell.length_a   1.000
_cell.length_b   1.000
_cell.length_c   1.000
_cell.angle_alpha   90.00
_cell.angle_beta   90.00
_cell.angle_gamma   90.00
#
_symmetry.space_group_name_H-M   'P 1'
#
loop_
_entity.id
_entity.type
_entity.pdbx_description
1 polymer ?
#
loop_
_entity_poly.entity_id
_entity_poly.type
_entity_poly.pdbx_seq_one_letter_code
_entity_poly.pdbx_strand_id
1 'polypeptide(L)'
;MLDTYKRFWSLTFNNEERDNRFQFWVSFLLNIALLFLLTFSIRWIEKIEYNILFLPVIIILFLVLSMPMLSAVTRRINDVGKDNQYYKYAMGIWKIFIGIMCIIILAKYMFEIKFNLLESELFINTYFAIVIIAFVCYALLPTNYFNKNNIKNRIV
;
A
#
# COMPACT_ATOMS: atom_id res chain seq x y z
N MET A 1 19.27 8.77 -8.66
CA MET A 1 18.38 7.63 -8.30
C MET A 1 18.50 7.31 -6.81
N LEU A 2 19.71 7.04 -6.30
CA LEU A 2 19.91 6.75 -4.87
C LEU A 2 19.44 7.89 -3.95
N ASP A 3 19.74 9.15 -4.30
CA ASP A 3 19.32 10.30 -3.48
C ASP A 3 17.80 10.50 -3.48
N THR A 4 17.14 10.19 -4.60
CA THR A 4 15.67 10.17 -4.71
C THR A 4 15.05 9.08 -3.84
N TYR A 5 15.72 7.91 -3.76
CA TYR A 5 15.30 6.83 -2.88
C TYR A 5 15.53 7.17 -1.41
N LYS A 6 16.68 7.75 -1.06
CA LYS A 6 16.96 8.25 0.30
C LYS A 6 15.93 9.30 0.73
N ARG A 7 15.60 10.25 -0.16
CA ARG A 7 14.57 11.25 0.11
C ARG A 7 13.19 10.62 0.27
N PHE A 8 12.84 9.62 -0.54
CA PHE A 8 11.59 8.88 -0.38
C PHE A 8 11.45 8.28 1.03
N TRP A 9 12.53 7.68 1.54
CA TRP A 9 12.60 7.14 2.89
C TRP A 9 12.64 8.21 3.98
N SER A 10 13.34 9.34 3.78
CA SER A 10 13.36 10.42 4.77
C SER A 10 11.98 11.07 4.96
N LEU A 11 11.12 11.01 3.94
CA LEU A 11 9.77 11.53 3.97
C LEU A 11 8.74 10.53 4.52
N THR A 12 9.14 9.38 5.04
CA THR A 12 8.21 8.34 5.54
C THR A 12 7.24 8.84 6.61
N PHE A 13 7.65 9.81 7.43
CA PHE A 13 6.80 10.39 8.48
C PHE A 13 6.40 11.84 8.19
N ASN A 14 6.72 12.36 7.00
CA ASN A 14 6.33 13.69 6.57
C ASN A 14 5.20 13.60 5.54
N ASN A 15 3.96 13.85 5.98
CA ASN A 15 2.76 13.74 5.14
C ASN A 15 2.29 15.08 4.54
N GLU A 16 2.99 16.17 4.84
CA GLU A 16 2.59 17.52 4.43
C GLU A 16 3.38 18.04 3.22
N GLU A 17 4.50 17.40 2.88
CA GLU A 17 5.29 17.77 1.71
C GLU A 17 4.50 17.50 0.42
N ARG A 18 4.68 18.37 -0.58
CA ARG A 18 4.01 18.23 -1.88
C ARG A 18 4.97 17.64 -2.89
N ASP A 19 4.56 16.54 -3.52
CA ASP A 19 5.43 15.78 -4.39
C ASP A 19 4.80 15.51 -5.76
N ASN A 20 5.61 15.67 -6.81
CA ASN A 20 5.20 15.24 -8.13
C ASN A 20 5.29 13.70 -8.23
N ARG A 21 4.26 13.04 -8.79
CA ARG A 21 4.21 11.57 -8.93
C ARG A 21 5.49 11.00 -9.54
N PHE A 22 5.98 11.63 -10.61
CA PHE A 22 7.16 11.16 -11.34
C PHE A 22 8.45 11.22 -10.50
N GLN A 23 8.48 12.05 -9.46
CA GLN A 23 9.64 12.20 -8.58
C GLN A 23 9.86 10.95 -7.72
N PHE A 24 8.79 10.32 -7.25
CA PHE A 24 8.87 9.15 -6.37
C PHE A 24 8.37 7.85 -6.98
N TRP A 25 7.91 7.85 -8.24
CA TRP A 25 7.42 6.65 -8.93
C TRP A 25 8.43 5.50 -8.92
N VAL A 26 9.70 5.80 -9.23
CA VAL A 26 10.78 4.79 -9.23
C VAL A 26 11.04 4.27 -7.81
N SER A 27 11.07 5.15 -6.81
CA SER A 27 11.26 4.77 -5.40
C SER A 27 10.09 3.93 -4.86
N PHE A 28 8.88 4.22 -5.29
CA PHE A 28 7.67 3.48 -4.96
C PHE A 28 7.69 2.07 -5.58
N LEU A 29 8.06 1.96 -6.86
CA LEU A 29 8.22 0.67 -7.55
C LEU A 29 9.34 -0.18 -6.92
N LEU A 30 10.46 0.44 -6.55
CA LEU A 30 11.55 -0.25 -5.86
C LEU A 30 11.09 -0.80 -4.49
N ASN A 31 10.28 -0.06 -3.74
CA ASN A 31 9.71 -0.56 -2.49
C ASN A 31 8.71 -1.71 -2.71
N ILE A 32 7.91 -1.67 -3.78
CA ILE A 32 7.06 -2.80 -4.17
C ILE A 32 7.90 -4.03 -4.49
N ALA A 33 8.99 -3.87 -5.24
CA ALA A 33 9.89 -4.97 -5.58
C ALA A 33 10.53 -5.57 -4.31
N LEU A 34 10.94 -4.73 -3.36
CA LEU A 34 11.46 -5.19 -2.06
C LEU A 34 10.40 -5.95 -1.24
N LEU A 35 9.15 -5.49 -1.25
CA LEU A 35 8.03 -6.19 -0.62
C LEU A 35 7.77 -7.55 -1.26
N PHE A 36 7.79 -7.65 -2.59
CA PHE A 36 7.72 -8.93 -3.30
C PHE A 36 8.87 -9.87 -2.89
N LEU A 37 10.11 -9.37 -2.90
CA LEU A 37 11.28 -10.15 -2.51
C LEU A 37 11.16 -10.65 -1.06
N LEU A 38 10.72 -9.79 -0.14
CA LEU A 38 10.46 -10.17 1.25
C LEU A 38 9.40 -11.28 1.34
N THR A 39 8.28 -11.15 0.62
CA THR A 39 7.22 -12.17 0.58
C THR A 39 7.73 -13.52 0.07
N PHE A 40 8.48 -13.53 -1.05
CA PHE A 40 9.06 -14.77 -1.57
C PHE A 40 10.07 -15.38 -0.61
N SER A 41 10.87 -14.55 0.06
CA SER A 41 11.86 -15.01 1.04
C SER A 41 11.19 -15.66 2.25
N ILE A 42 10.11 -15.06 2.76
CA ILE A 42 9.32 -15.63 3.86
C ILE A 42 8.71 -16.97 3.45
N ARG A 43 8.06 -17.05 2.28
CA ARG A 43 7.51 -18.31 1.78
C ARG A 43 8.55 -19.41 1.62
N TRP A 44 9.77 -19.04 1.22
CA TRP A 44 10.87 -19.99 1.13
C TRP A 44 11.31 -20.48 2.51
N ILE A 45 11.42 -19.59 3.49
CA ILE A 45 11.77 -19.92 4.88
C ILE A 45 10.68 -20.80 5.53
N GLU A 46 9.40 -20.47 5.35
CA GLU A 46 8.27 -21.25 5.89
C GLU A 46 8.28 -22.71 5.38
N LYS A 47 8.74 -22.95 4.15
CA LYS A 47 8.88 -24.31 3.60
C LYS A 47 10.00 -25.12 4.24
N ILE A 48 11.03 -24.45 4.78
CA ILE A 48 12.21 -25.11 5.35
C ILE A 48 11.99 -25.34 6.84
N GLU A 49 11.56 -24.32 7.58
CA GLU A 49 11.31 -24.41 9.01
C GLU A 49 10.35 -23.31 9.45
N TYR A 50 9.11 -23.67 9.77
CA TYR A 50 8.14 -22.74 10.32
C TYR A 50 8.33 -22.60 11.84
N ASN A 51 8.84 -21.46 12.29
CA ASN A 51 8.89 -21.10 13.70
C ASN A 51 8.06 -19.85 13.95
N ILE A 52 7.03 -19.98 14.79
CA ILE A 52 6.07 -18.92 15.10
C ILE A 52 6.71 -17.69 15.74
N LEU A 53 7.90 -17.84 16.35
CA LEU A 53 8.70 -16.73 16.88
C LEU A 53 9.17 -15.75 15.78
N PHE A 54 9.16 -16.13 14.50
CA PHE A 54 9.48 -15.23 13.40
C PHE A 54 8.32 -14.33 12.98
N LEU A 55 7.08 -14.65 13.39
CA LEU A 55 5.89 -13.88 12.99
C LEU A 55 5.98 -12.39 13.36
N PRO A 56 6.40 -11.98 14.57
CA PRO A 56 6.56 -10.57 14.92
C PRO A 56 7.62 -9.87 14.05
N VAL A 57 8.71 -10.55 13.73
CA VAL A 57 9.80 -10.01 12.88
C VAL A 57 9.27 -9.76 11.46
N ILE A 58 8.53 -10.72 10.91
CA ILE A 58 7.88 -10.59 9.61
C ILE A 58 6.93 -9.39 9.57
N ILE A 59 6.09 -9.23 10.60
CA ILE A 59 5.16 -8.10 10.72
C ILE A 59 5.93 -6.77 10.73
N ILE A 60 7.00 -6.66 11.52
CA ILE A 60 7.82 -5.45 11.60
C ILE A 60 8.45 -5.12 10.24
N LEU A 61 9.02 -6.10 9.54
CA LEU A 61 9.64 -5.88 8.22
C LEU A 61 8.63 -5.36 7.19
N PHE A 62 7.43 -5.96 7.17
CA PHE A 62 6.34 -5.48 6.32
C PHE A 62 5.87 -4.08 6.69
N LEU A 63 5.76 -3.75 7.99
CA LEU A 63 5.43 -2.40 8.42
C LEU A 63 6.48 -1.39 7.96
N VAL A 64 7.76 -1.67 8.18
CA VAL A 64 8.86 -0.78 7.80
C VAL A 64 8.88 -0.50 6.30
N LEU A 65 8.67 -1.52 5.45
CA LEU A 65 8.68 -1.35 3.99
C LEU A 65 7.39 -0.68 3.44
N SER A 66 6.26 -0.80 4.14
CA SER A 66 5.00 -0.19 3.69
C SER A 66 4.83 1.27 4.12
N MET A 67 5.43 1.70 5.24
CA MET A 67 5.29 3.07 5.75
C MET A 67 5.67 4.15 4.71
N PRO A 68 6.80 4.06 3.99
CA PRO A 68 7.15 5.05 2.96
C PRO A 68 6.10 5.12 1.84
N MET A 69 5.53 3.98 1.46
CA MET A 69 4.49 3.91 0.43
C MET A 69 3.18 4.55 0.92
N LEU A 70 2.74 4.24 2.14
CA LEU A 70 1.55 4.83 2.74
C LEU A 70 1.69 6.36 2.88
N SER A 71 2.87 6.82 3.27
CA SER A 71 3.17 8.25 3.36
C SER A 71 3.11 8.92 1.98
N ALA A 72 3.68 8.29 0.95
CA ALA A 72 3.60 8.79 -0.42
C ALA A 72 2.16 8.84 -0.96
N VAL A 73 1.32 7.82 -0.67
CA VAL A 73 -0.11 7.84 -0.99
C VAL A 73 -0.82 8.98 -0.26
N THR A 74 -0.53 9.17 1.02
CA THR A 74 -1.15 10.21 1.86
C THR A 74 -0.81 11.62 1.36
N ARG A 75 0.46 11.90 1.04
CA ARG A 75 0.87 13.17 0.42
C ARG A 75 0.11 13.44 -0.88
N ARG A 76 -0.07 12.42 -1.72
CA ARG A 76 -0.81 12.56 -2.98
C ARG A 76 -2.31 12.76 -2.78
N ILE A 77 -2.90 12.12 -1.77
CA ILE A 77 -4.29 12.37 -1.37
C ILE A 77 -4.45 13.83 -0.94
N ASN A 78 -3.51 14.33 -0.12
CA ASN A 78 -3.51 15.71 0.35
C ASN A 78 -3.35 16.72 -0.81
N ASP A 79 -2.52 16.40 -1.81
CA ASP A 79 -2.33 17.22 -3.00
C ASP A 79 -3.58 17.28 -3.91
N VAL A 80 -4.29 16.16 -4.05
CA VAL A 80 -5.44 16.05 -4.96
C VAL A 80 -6.73 16.61 -4.34
N GLY A 81 -6.87 16.53 -3.02
CA GLY A 81 -8.04 16.98 -2.29
C GLY A 81 -9.17 15.94 -2.24
N LYS A 82 -9.91 15.92 -1.12
CA LYS A 82 -10.95 14.92 -0.81
C LYS A 82 -12.18 15.00 -1.72
N ASP A 83 -12.40 16.12 -2.41
CA ASP A 83 -13.55 16.32 -3.29
C ASP A 83 -13.34 15.73 -4.69
N ASN A 84 -12.11 15.34 -5.03
CA ASN A 84 -11.78 14.81 -6.34
C ASN A 84 -12.44 13.44 -6.58
N GLN A 85 -13.02 13.24 -7.76
CA GLN A 85 -13.64 11.97 -8.16
C GLN A 85 -12.65 10.79 -8.10
N TYR A 86 -11.38 10.99 -8.48
CA TYR A 86 -10.36 9.95 -8.41
C TYR A 86 -10.05 9.53 -6.96
N TYR A 87 -10.08 10.47 -6.02
CA TYR A 87 -10.00 10.15 -4.59
C TYR A 87 -11.20 9.34 -4.11
N LYS A 88 -12.42 9.71 -4.53
CA LYS A 88 -13.65 8.97 -4.19
C LYS A 88 -13.62 7.54 -4.71
N TYR A 89 -13.14 7.32 -5.95
CA TYR A 89 -12.94 5.97 -6.49
C TYR A 89 -11.90 5.16 -5.72
N ALA A 90 -10.73 5.74 -5.44
CA ALA A 90 -9.67 5.09 -4.66
C ALA A 90 -10.16 4.66 -3.26
N MET A 91 -10.87 5.55 -2.56
CA MET A 91 -11.47 5.24 -1.26
C MET A 91 -12.62 4.23 -1.35
N GLY A 92 -13.39 4.24 -2.44
CA GLY A 92 -14.41 3.22 -2.71
C GLY A 92 -13.82 1.82 -2.82
N ILE A 93 -12.74 1.67 -3.59
CA ILE A 93 -12.00 0.41 -3.74
C ILE A 93 -11.45 -0.06 -2.39
N TRP A 94 -10.85 0.86 -1.62
CA TRP A 94 -10.33 0.58 -0.28
C TRP A 94 -11.41 0.04 0.67
N LYS A 95 -12.60 0.67 0.68
CA LYS A 95 -13.74 0.24 1.52
C LYS A 95 -14.28 -1.12 1.11
N ILE A 96 -14.43 -1.39 -0.19
CA ILE A 96 -14.88 -2.70 -0.70
C ILE A 96 -13.92 -3.79 -0.23
N PHE A 97 -12.61 -3.54 -0.34
CA PHE A 97 -11.60 -4.50 0.07
C PHE A 97 -11.63 -4.79 1.58
N ILE A 98 -11.70 -3.75 2.42
CA ILE A 98 -11.86 -3.93 3.88
C ILE A 98 -13.13 -4.73 4.17
N GLY A 99 -14.24 -4.42 3.47
CA GLY A 99 -15.49 -5.16 3.61
C GLY A 99 -15.34 -6.66 3.32
N ILE A 100 -14.67 -7.02 2.22
CA ILE A 100 -14.38 -8.41 1.86
C ILE A 100 -13.53 -9.09 2.95
N MET A 101 -12.48 -8.41 3.43
CA MET A 101 -11.61 -8.95 4.49
C MET A 101 -12.37 -9.20 5.79
N CYS A 102 -13.23 -8.27 6.20
CA CYS A 102 -14.10 -8.43 7.36
C CYS A 102 -15.05 -9.62 7.19
N ILE A 103 -15.64 -9.82 6.01
CA ILE A 103 -16.52 -10.98 5.72
C ILE A 103 -15.74 -12.29 5.86
N ILE A 104 -14.52 -12.37 5.32
CA ILE A 104 -13.66 -13.56 5.42
C ILE A 104 -13.33 -13.88 6.89
N ILE A 105 -13.00 -12.86 7.68
CA ILE A 105 -12.72 -13.03 9.12
C ILE A 105 -13.97 -13.45 9.88
N LEU A 106 -15.13 -12.83 9.61
CA LEU A 106 -16.40 -13.20 10.25
C LEU A 106 -16.81 -14.64 9.90
N ALA A 107 -16.66 -15.04 8.64
CA ALA A 107 -16.91 -16.42 8.22
C ALA A 107 -15.99 -17.42 8.96
N LYS A 108 -14.71 -17.07 9.17
CA LYS A 108 -13.80 -17.88 10.00
C LYS A 108 -14.37 -18.09 11.41
N TYR A 109 -14.79 -17.01 12.06
CA TYR A 109 -15.32 -17.07 13.43
C TYR A 109 -16.65 -17.84 13.50
N MET A 110 -17.53 -17.70 12.51
CA MET A 110 -18.85 -18.35 12.51
C MET A 110 -18.82 -19.84 12.19
N PHE A 111 -17.87 -20.30 11.37
CA PHE A 111 -17.85 -21.68 10.87
C PHE A 111 -16.74 -22.56 11.48
N GLU A 112 -16.01 -22.06 12.50
CA GLU A 112 -14.90 -22.77 13.17
C GLU A 112 -13.92 -23.46 12.18
N ILE A 113 -13.68 -22.83 11.03
CA ILE A 113 -12.89 -23.43 9.96
C ILE A 113 -11.42 -23.52 10.41
N LYS A 114 -10.94 -24.74 10.64
CA LYS A 114 -9.54 -25.02 11.02
C LYS A 114 -8.62 -24.85 9.81
N PHE A 115 -7.90 -23.74 9.75
CA PHE A 115 -6.92 -23.46 8.72
C PHE A 115 -5.51 -23.39 9.31
N ASN A 116 -4.97 -24.52 9.75
CA ASN A 116 -3.67 -24.59 10.44
C ASN A 116 -2.43 -24.24 9.58
N LEU A 117 -2.59 -24.10 8.25
CA LEU A 117 -1.54 -23.64 7.31
C LEU A 117 -1.92 -22.34 6.57
N LEU A 118 -3.18 -21.90 6.69
CA LEU A 118 -3.71 -20.78 5.90
C LEU A 118 -3.59 -19.45 6.64
N GLU A 119 -3.30 -19.42 7.94
CA GLU A 119 -3.24 -18.15 8.67
C GLU A 119 -2.07 -17.28 8.21
N SER A 120 -0.90 -17.86 7.96
CA SER A 120 0.25 -17.12 7.42
C SER A 120 0.06 -16.82 5.93
N GLU A 121 -0.44 -17.76 5.13
CA GLU A 121 -0.71 -17.51 3.70
C GLU A 121 -1.82 -16.47 3.49
N LEU A 122 -2.90 -16.51 4.26
CA LEU A 122 -3.97 -15.52 4.24
C LEU A 122 -3.44 -14.16 4.68
N PHE A 123 -2.62 -14.10 5.74
CA PHE A 123 -1.98 -12.85 6.17
C PHE A 123 -1.10 -12.25 5.07
N ILE A 124 -0.20 -13.06 4.49
CA ILE A 124 0.70 -12.64 3.40
C ILE A 124 -0.11 -12.17 2.19
N ASN A 125 -1.12 -12.94 1.76
CA ASN A 125 -1.96 -12.61 0.60
C ASN A 125 -2.81 -11.35 0.85
N THR A 126 -3.36 -11.20 2.05
CA THR A 126 -4.13 -10.01 2.47
C THR A 126 -3.25 -8.77 2.45
N TYR A 127 -2.08 -8.86 3.07
CA TYR A 127 -1.12 -7.78 3.09
C TYR A 127 -0.69 -7.40 1.66
N PHE A 128 -0.46 -8.40 0.80
CA PHE A 128 -0.12 -8.17 -0.59
C PHE A 128 -1.21 -7.41 -1.35
N ALA A 129 -2.47 -7.77 -1.12
CA ALA A 129 -3.59 -7.07 -1.71
C ALA A 129 -3.70 -5.62 -1.20
N ILE A 130 -3.40 -5.36 0.08
CA ILE A 130 -3.32 -3.98 0.61
C ILE A 130 -2.25 -3.16 -0.13
N VAL A 131 -1.07 -3.74 -0.37
CA VAL A 131 0.03 -3.09 -1.11
C VAL A 131 -0.37 -2.81 -2.55
N ILE A 132 -1.03 -3.76 -3.23
CA ILE A 132 -1.54 -3.57 -4.59
C ILE A 132 -2.57 -2.45 -4.63
N ILE A 133 -3.48 -2.38 -3.66
CA ILE A 133 -4.49 -1.32 -3.60
C ILE A 133 -3.81 0.03 -3.35
N ALA A 134 -2.84 0.10 -2.43
CA ALA A 134 -2.06 1.31 -2.20
C ALA A 134 -1.36 1.77 -3.50
N PHE A 135 -0.83 0.84 -4.29
CA PHE A 135 -0.27 1.13 -5.61
C PHE A 135 -1.31 1.62 -6.61
N VAL A 136 -2.47 0.97 -6.70
CA VAL A 136 -3.58 1.38 -7.58
C VAL A 136 -4.07 2.77 -7.19
N CYS A 137 -4.24 3.06 -5.90
CA CYS A 137 -4.58 4.38 -5.39
C CYS A 137 -3.51 5.42 -5.77
N TYR A 138 -2.23 5.11 -5.58
CA TYR A 138 -1.13 5.99 -5.98
C TYR A 138 -1.09 6.26 -7.50
N ALA A 139 -1.40 5.24 -8.31
CA ALA A 139 -1.39 5.29 -9.77
C ALA A 139 -2.58 6.02 -10.37
N LEU A 140 -3.77 5.91 -9.76
CA LEU A 140 -5.02 6.53 -10.19
C LEU A 140 -5.12 8.02 -9.83
N LEU A 141 -4.40 8.46 -8.80
CA LEU A 141 -4.44 9.87 -8.37
C LEU A 141 -3.75 10.79 -9.40
N PRO A 142 -4.47 11.79 -9.95
CA PRO A 142 -3.96 12.65 -11.00
C PRO A 142 -2.76 13.49 -10.55
N THR A 143 -1.86 13.82 -11.48
CA THR A 143 -0.76 14.76 -11.27
C THR A 143 -1.27 16.21 -11.27
N ASN A 144 -0.53 17.12 -10.63
CA ASN A 144 -0.79 18.58 -10.61
C ASN A 144 -1.03 19.19 -12.01
N TYR A 145 -0.58 18.52 -13.08
CA TYR A 145 -0.89 18.85 -14.47
C TYR A 145 -2.39 18.83 -14.81
N PHE A 146 -3.17 17.93 -14.19
CA PHE A 146 -4.61 17.82 -14.41
C PHE A 146 -5.38 18.96 -13.73
N ASN A 147 -4.96 19.39 -12.53
CA ASN A 147 -5.57 20.55 -11.86
C ASN A 147 -5.26 21.86 -12.58
N LYS A 148 -4.07 22.02 -13.16
CA LYS A 148 -3.72 23.25 -13.90
C LYS A 148 -4.57 23.44 -15.17
N ASN A 149 -4.97 22.36 -15.84
CA ASN A 149 -5.85 22.40 -17.01
C ASN A 149 -7.34 22.46 -16.64
N ASN A 150 -7.78 21.81 -15.56
CA ASN A 150 -9.17 21.91 -15.10
C ASN A 150 -9.51 23.26 -14.44
N ILE A 151 -8.53 23.94 -13.84
CA ILE A 151 -8.72 25.33 -13.38
C ILE A 151 -8.85 26.27 -14.59
N LYS A 152 -8.07 26.06 -15.66
CA LYS A 152 -8.22 26.81 -16.92
C LYS A 152 -9.59 26.59 -17.59
N ASN A 153 -10.11 25.37 -17.56
CA ASN A 153 -11.41 25.04 -18.17
C ASN A 153 -12.64 25.41 -17.32
N ARG A 154 -12.45 25.96 -16.11
CA ARG A 154 -13.54 26.50 -15.27
C ARG A 154 -13.62 28.04 -15.29
N ILE A 155 -12.71 28.70 -16.01
CA ILE A 155 -12.63 30.16 -16.13
C ILE A 155 -12.98 30.60 -17.57
N VAL A 156 -13.72 29.77 -18.32
CA VAL A 156 -14.33 30.14 -19.60
C VAL A 156 -15.83 29.98 -19.50
#